data_AF-A0ABD1UZR5-F1
#
_entry.id   AF-A0ABD1UZR5-F1
#
_cell.length_a   1.000
_cell.length_b   1.000
_cell.length_c   1.000
_cell.angle_alpha   90.00
_cell.angle_beta   90.00
_cell.angle_gamma   90.00
#
_symmetry.space_group_name_H-M   'P 1'
#
loop_
_entity.id
_entity.type
_entity.pdbx_description
1 polymer ?
#
loop_
_entity_poly.entity_id
_entity_poly.type
_entity_poly.pdbx_seq_one_letter_code
_entity_poly.pdbx_strand_id
1 'polypeptide(L)'
;MVNIILAGYDKEMCPSLYFDDYIASLHKLEKAAFGYGSYFALSMMDRHYRSDMTVEEAVDLVDKVIMEIRLRLVVAPPNFVIKIVDKDGAREYAWRESIKDASVVAS
;
A
#
# COMPACT_ATOMS: atom_id res chain seq x y z
N MET A 1 -4.62 -13.48 16.61
CA MET A 1 -5.09 -12.08 16.53
C MET A 1 -4.97 -11.65 15.07
N VAL A 2 -6.00 -11.08 14.45
CA VAL A 2 -6.06 -10.78 13.01
C VAL A 2 -6.48 -9.33 12.83
N ASN A 3 -5.85 -8.60 11.92
CA ASN A 3 -6.31 -7.28 11.49
C ASN A 3 -6.48 -7.29 9.95
N ILE A 4 -7.49 -6.60 9.44
CA ILE A 4 -7.89 -6.64 8.03
C ILE A 4 -8.05 -5.23 7.47
N ILE A 5 -7.50 -5.01 6.27
CA ILE A 5 -7.78 -3.83 5.45
C ILE A 5 -8.61 -4.34 4.28
N LEU A 6 -9.80 -3.78 4.13
CA LEU A 6 -10.72 -4.11 3.07
C LEU A 6 -10.81 -2.93 2.10
N ALA A 7 -10.23 -3.09 0.91
CA ALA A 7 -10.36 -2.14 -0.18
C ALA A 7 -11.40 -2.67 -1.19
N GLY A 8 -12.33 -1.82 -1.60
CA GLY A 8 -13.38 -2.17 -2.53
C GLY A 8 -13.82 -1.00 -3.39
N TYR A 9 -14.48 -1.33 -4.51
CA TYR A 9 -15.16 -0.35 -5.35
C TYR A 9 -16.61 -0.75 -5.50
N ASP A 10 -17.50 0.21 -5.30
CA ASP A 10 -18.92 0.07 -5.60
C ASP A 10 -19.40 1.28 -6.43
N LYS A 11 -20.40 1.07 -7.29
CA LYS A 11 -20.91 2.12 -8.19
C LYS A 11 -21.64 3.23 -7.43
N GLU A 12 -22.29 2.91 -6.31
CA GLU A 12 -23.03 3.87 -5.49
C GLU A 12 -22.11 4.52 -4.46
N MET A 13 -21.23 3.73 -3.83
CA MET A 13 -20.34 4.21 -2.75
C MET A 13 -18.97 4.71 -3.19
N CYS A 14 -18.61 4.58 -4.48
CA CYS A 14 -17.29 4.92 -5.02
C CYS A 14 -16.16 4.10 -4.32
N PRO A 15 -14.85 4.35 -4.58
CA PRO A 15 -13.78 3.62 -3.90
C PRO A 15 -13.89 3.77 -2.38
N SER A 16 -13.80 2.67 -1.64
CA SER A 16 -13.87 2.68 -0.18
C SER A 16 -12.80 1.78 0.42
N LEU A 17 -12.19 2.25 1.50
CA LEU A 17 -11.18 1.53 2.26
C LEU A 17 -11.64 1.45 3.72
N TYR A 18 -11.68 0.23 4.25
CA TYR A 18 -12.06 -0.04 5.63
C TYR A 18 -10.91 -0.71 6.37
N PHE A 19 -10.76 -0.34 7.62
CA PHE A 19 -9.84 -0.91 8.58
C PHE A 19 -10.64 -1.61 9.65
N ASP A 20 -10.41 -2.91 9.82
CA ASP A 20 -11.01 -3.73 10.86
C ASP A 20 -9.90 -4.28 11.76
N ASP A 21 -9.94 -3.90 13.04
CA ASP A 21 -8.95 -4.34 14.01
C ASP A 21 -9.33 -5.69 14.65
N TYR A 22 -8.42 -6.20 15.46
CA TYR A 22 -8.60 -7.50 16.09
C TYR A 22 -9.72 -7.58 17.14
N ILE A 23 -10.33 -6.45 17.52
CA ILE A 23 -11.51 -6.40 18.39
C ILE A 23 -12.80 -6.12 17.60
N ALA A 24 -12.75 -6.25 16.27
CA ALA A 24 -13.85 -6.00 15.34
C ALA A 24 -14.32 -4.53 15.29
N SER A 25 -13.39 -3.58 15.47
CA SER A 25 -13.66 -2.16 15.28
C SER A 25 -13.44 -1.76 13.82
N LEU A 26 -14.54 -1.45 13.13
CA LEU A 26 -14.55 -1.10 11.71
C LEU A 26 -14.54 0.41 11.49
N HIS A 27 -13.54 0.91 10.77
CA HIS A 27 -13.39 2.33 10.44
C HIS A 27 -13.21 2.53 8.93
N LYS A 28 -13.95 3.46 8.33
CA LYS A 28 -13.71 3.91 6.95
C LYS A 28 -12.60 4.96 6.95
N LEU A 29 -11.55 4.74 6.17
CA LEU A 29 -10.35 5.58 6.13
C LEU A 29 -9.93 5.86 4.67
N GLU A 30 -9.10 6.87 4.45
CA GLU A 30 -8.51 7.13 3.12
C GLU A 30 -7.18 6.38 2.91
N LYS A 31 -6.54 6.01 4.02
CA LYS A 31 -5.22 5.38 4.08
C LYS A 31 -5.13 4.50 5.32
N ALA A 32 -4.53 3.32 5.17
CA ALA A 32 -4.40 2.35 6.25
C ALA A 32 -3.18 1.46 6.01
N ALA A 33 -2.53 1.01 7.08
CA ALA A 33 -1.44 0.04 7.03
C ALA A 33 -1.34 -0.74 8.35
N PHE A 34 -0.77 -1.95 8.30
CA PHE A 34 -0.52 -2.81 9.46
C PHE A 34 0.92 -3.27 9.58
N GLY A 35 1.22 -3.88 10.73
CA GLY A 35 2.52 -4.45 11.05
C GLY A 35 3.56 -3.36 11.35
N TYR A 36 4.78 -3.77 11.64
CA TYR A 36 5.85 -2.84 12.00
C TYR A 36 6.20 -1.83 10.90
N GLY A 37 5.95 -2.17 9.63
CA GLY A 37 6.13 -1.26 8.50
C GLY A 37 5.10 -0.13 8.43
N SER A 38 3.99 -0.20 9.19
CA SER A 38 2.91 0.79 9.11
C SER A 38 3.36 2.18 9.57
N TYR A 39 4.28 2.30 10.52
CA TYR A 39 4.79 3.60 10.98
C TYR A 39 5.47 4.38 9.85
N PHE A 40 6.21 3.69 8.99
CA PHE A 40 6.85 4.29 7.81
C PHE A 40 5.82 4.55 6.71
N ALA A 41 4.94 3.58 6.45
CA ALA A 41 3.92 3.72 5.42
C ALA A 41 2.95 4.88 5.70
N LEU A 42 2.41 4.95 6.92
CA LEU A 42 1.48 6.00 7.34
C LEU A 42 2.15 7.37 7.35
N SER A 43 3.38 7.50 7.84
CA SER A 43 4.06 8.80 7.82
C SER A 43 4.32 9.33 6.40
N MET A 44 4.67 8.43 5.46
CA MET A 44 4.81 8.79 4.05
C MET A 44 3.46 9.14 3.41
N MET A 45 2.41 8.38 3.68
CA MET A 45 1.06 8.68 3.20
C MET A 45 0.53 9.99 3.80
N ASP A 46 0.75 10.26 5.08
CA ASP A 46 0.36 11.52 5.74
C ASP A 46 0.96 12.75 5.07
N ARG A 47 2.20 12.63 4.61
CA ARG A 47 2.92 13.75 4.00
C ARG A 47 2.59 13.96 2.52
N HIS A 48 2.37 12.88 1.77
CA HIS A 48 2.39 12.93 0.32
C HIS A 48 1.05 12.62 -0.35
N TYR A 49 0.13 11.93 0.33
CA TYR A 49 -1.17 11.57 -0.23
C TYR A 49 -1.99 12.82 -0.59
N ARG A 50 -2.70 12.75 -1.71
CA ARG A 50 -3.74 13.70 -2.11
C ARG A 50 -4.92 12.92 -2.68
N SER A 51 -6.13 13.41 -2.45
CA SER A 51 -7.35 12.74 -2.89
C SER A 51 -7.57 12.75 -4.41
N ASP A 52 -6.82 13.57 -5.15
CA ASP A 52 -6.92 13.77 -6.60
C ASP A 52 -5.77 13.13 -7.39
N MET A 53 -5.01 12.22 -6.78
CA MET A 53 -3.88 11.55 -7.42
C MET A 53 -4.30 10.75 -8.65
N THR A 54 -3.46 10.82 -9.70
CA THR A 54 -3.55 9.82 -10.79
C THR A 54 -3.03 8.47 -10.32
N VAL A 55 -3.29 7.42 -11.11
CA VAL A 55 -2.78 6.07 -10.81
C VAL A 55 -1.25 6.08 -10.75
N GLU A 56 -0.59 6.81 -11.65
CA GLU A 56 0.87 6.93 -11.72
C GLU A 56 1.42 7.62 -10.47
N GLU A 57 0.78 8.70 -10.01
CA GLU A 57 1.18 9.40 -8.79
C GLU A 57 0.98 8.55 -7.53
N ALA A 58 -0.11 7.79 -7.47
CA ALA A 58 -0.38 6.88 -6.37
C ALA A 58 0.64 5.73 -6.33
N VAL A 59 1.02 5.17 -7.48
CA VAL A 59 2.06 4.14 -7.58
C VAL A 59 3.43 4.70 -7.17
N ASP A 60 3.78 5.91 -7.59
CA ASP A 60 5.02 6.57 -7.17
C ASP A 60 5.07 6.80 -5.64
N LEU A 61 3.93 7.14 -5.01
CA LEU A 61 3.83 7.18 -3.55
C LEU A 61 4.05 5.80 -2.92
N VAL A 62 3.44 4.74 -3.46
CA VAL A 62 3.66 3.37 -2.97
C VAL A 62 5.12 2.96 -3.10
N ASP A 63 5.80 3.32 -4.18
CA ASP A 63 7.22 3.05 -4.39
C ASP A 63 8.09 3.77 -3.35
N LYS A 64 7.77 5.02 -3.03
CA LYS A 64 8.43 5.77 -1.92
C LYS A 64 8.20 5.10 -0.57
N VAL A 65 6.99 4.59 -0.29
CA VAL A 65 6.68 3.83 0.93
C VAL A 65 7.53 2.56 1.01
N ILE A 66 7.60 1.79 -0.08
CA ILE A 66 8.39 0.55 -0.14
C ILE A 66 9.87 0.84 0.12
N MET A 67 10.40 1.90 -0.50
CA MET A 67 11.78 2.33 -0.29
C MET A 67 12.04 2.70 1.18
N GLU A 68 11.16 3.48 1.80
CA GLU A 68 11.30 3.87 3.21
C GLU A 68 11.26 2.65 4.15
N ILE A 69 10.39 1.68 3.87
CA ILE A 69 10.35 0.41 4.60
C ILE A 69 11.67 -0.36 4.43
N ARG A 70 12.17 -0.50 3.19
CA ARG A 70 13.44 -1.20 2.90
C ARG A 70 14.63 -0.55 3.61
N LEU A 71 14.65 0.78 3.70
CA LEU A 71 15.75 1.52 4.31
C LEU A 71 15.75 1.43 5.84
N ARG A 72 14.58 1.38 6.48
CA ARG A 72 14.46 1.57 7.93
C ARG A 72 13.96 0.36 8.71
N LEU A 73 13.24 -0.55 8.08
CA LEU A 73 12.76 -1.76 8.73
C LEU A 73 13.80 -2.87 8.59
N VAL A 74 14.42 -3.24 9.72
CA VAL A 74 15.46 -4.29 9.78
C VAL A 74 15.02 -5.61 9.15
N VAL A 75 13.73 -5.95 9.28
CA VAL A 75 13.12 -7.17 8.72
C VAL A 75 12.22 -6.84 7.53
N ALA A 76 12.62 -5.89 6.68
CA ALA A 76 11.86 -5.51 5.49
C ALA A 76 11.61 -6.73 4.59
N PRO A 77 10.36 -6.94 4.13
CA PRO A 77 10.06 -7.95 3.13
C PRO A 77 10.85 -7.68 1.83
N PRO A 78 11.36 -8.72 1.15
CA PRO A 78 12.11 -8.53 -0.09
C PRO A 78 11.19 -8.13 -1.26
N ASN A 79 9.95 -8.60 -1.25
CA ASN A 79 9.01 -8.50 -2.36
C ASN A 79 7.71 -7.84 -1.92
N PHE A 80 7.18 -6.97 -2.78
CA PHE A 80 5.90 -6.32 -2.60
C PHE A 80 5.06 -6.51 -3.86
N VAL A 81 3.76 -6.72 -3.69
CA VAL A 81 2.79 -6.74 -4.79
C VAL A 81 1.90 -5.52 -4.69
N ILE A 82 1.72 -4.82 -5.80
CA ILE A 82 0.83 -3.68 -5.93
C ILE A 82 -0.43 -4.16 -6.65
N LYS A 83 -1.58 -3.93 -6.03
CA LYS A 83 -2.89 -4.21 -6.62
C LYS A 83 -3.69 -2.92 -6.69
N ILE A 84 -4.47 -2.78 -7.76
CA ILE A 84 -5.39 -1.66 -7.96
C ILE A 84 -6.81 -2.21 -7.92
N VAL A 85 -7.68 -1.49 -7.21
CA VAL A 85 -9.11 -1.77 -7.13
C VAL A 85 -9.85 -0.55 -7.65
N ASP A 86 -10.61 -0.73 -8.72
CA ASP A 86 -11.46 0.30 -9.31
C ASP A 86 -12.75 -0.32 -9.88
N LYS A 87 -13.48 0.43 -10.71
CA LYS A 87 -14.72 0.01 -11.35
C LYS A 87 -14.60 -1.25 -12.21
N ASP A 88 -13.39 -1.56 -12.69
CA ASP A 88 -13.12 -2.70 -13.55
C ASP A 88 -12.69 -3.93 -12.71
N GLY A 89 -12.67 -3.79 -11.39
CA GLY A 89 -12.38 -4.84 -10.42
C GLY A 89 -10.99 -4.72 -9.79
N ALA A 90 -10.59 -5.78 -9.08
CA ALA A 90 -9.27 -5.88 -8.46
C ALA A 90 -8.29 -6.54 -9.44
N ARG A 91 -7.17 -5.88 -9.73
CA ARG A 91 -6.11 -6.41 -10.59
C ARG A 91 -4.74 -6.26 -9.96
N GLU A 92 -3.85 -7.16 -10.30
CA GLU A 92 -2.42 -6.98 -10.04
C GLU A 92 -1.86 -5.94 -11.00
N TYR A 93 -1.13 -4.97 -10.45
CA TYR A 93 -0.51 -3.92 -11.23
C TYR A 93 0.97 -4.22 -11.47
N ALA A 94 1.72 -4.52 -10.41
CA ALA A 94 3.14 -4.83 -10.53
C ALA A 94 3.72 -5.51 -9.28
N TRP A 95 4.87 -6.14 -9.46
CA TRP A 95 5.74 -6.62 -8.38
C TRP A 95 6.93 -5.67 -8.20
N ARG A 96 7.39 -5.52 -6.96
CA ARG A 96 8.66 -4.89 -6.60
C ARG A 96 9.49 -5.92 -5.87
N GLU A 97 10.46 -6.52 -6.56
CA GLU A 97 11.31 -7.58 -6.03
C GLU A 97 12.71 -7.05 -5.75
N SER A 98 13.26 -7.26 -4.55
CA SER A 98 14.61 -6.77 -4.24
C SER A 98 15.72 -7.59 -4.90
N ILE A 99 15.46 -8.83 -5.31
CA ILE A 99 16.49 -9.79 -5.74
C ILE A 99 16.83 -9.63 -7.23
N LYS A 100 15.91 -9.16 -8.08
CA LYS A 100 16.19 -8.91 -9.51
C LYS A 100 16.88 -7.56 -9.74
N ASP A 101 16.52 -6.52 -8.99
CA ASP A 101 17.08 -5.17 -9.16
C ASP A 101 18.58 -5.09 -8.82
N ALA A 102 19.09 -5.96 -7.94
CA ALA A 102 20.52 -6.03 -7.63
C ALA A 102 21.38 -6.56 -8.78
N SER A 103 20.81 -7.36 -9.70
CA SER A 103 21.55 -7.92 -10.85
C SER A 103 21.80 -6.90 -11.97
N VAL A 104 20.99 -5.84 -12.04
CA VAL A 104 21.09 -4.79 -13.07
C VAL A 104 22.15 -3.74 -12.70
N VAL A 105 22.44 -3.55 -11.41
CA VAL A 105 23.47 -2.59 -10.94
C VAL A 105 24.88 -3.21 -10.96
N ALA A 106 24.99 -4.53 -11.12
CA ALA A 106 26.26 -5.26 -11.16
C ALA A 106 26.70 -5.68 -12.59
N SER A 107 26.06 -5.14 -13.64
CA SER A 107 26.35 -5.44 -15.05
C SER A 107 26.85 -4.21 -15.81
#